data_AF-Q4DQV3-F1
#
_entry.id   AF-Q4DQV3-F1
#
_cell.length_a   1.000
_cell.length_b   1.000
_cell.length_c   1.000
_cell.angle_alpha   90.00
_cell.angle_beta   90.00
_cell.angle_gamma   90.00
#
_symmetry.space_group_name_H-M   'P 1'
#
loop_
_entity.id
_entity.type
_entity.pdbx_description
1 polymer ?
#
loop_
_entity_poly.entity_id
_entity_poly.type
_entity_poly.pdbx_seq_one_letter_code
_entity_poly.pdbx_strand_id
1 'polypeptide(L)'
;MVMRRCIVVRSTAQLAVFLRDVVQHAPSSGISLVDVESEIKERMQAMKAGADVLELSSSWREAMTEVNGTHFISGTTLYPCNWEEKMQNVAASIPYEGVIEKELIGRIIEEESRFSPTVSLGEPISKWVQRRFSNILWVSRSATNGTPIYRAVGEPLSMEAECIARVLQLLGRRKLPVYTDVNLIVPLLPVSMSPKKGNWLRFFERQAVQDHFDVDVEAYVRVSPDCSPSTVFVDATSVEVARVDDILAAKGILDSLCAIKVFRRPNDPVWSTDDVIVQSFLEPEHAIGAAIALMEKRNDVKVYILCDDGAKERYKTALGDLLGQEETIITICTPNSNEEISVKKR
;
A
#
# COMPACT_ATOMS: atom_id res chain seq x y z
N MET A 1 47.26 17.56 -15.06
CA MET A 1 46.18 16.54 -14.98
C MET A 1 44.78 17.15 -15.13
N VAL A 2 44.50 18.32 -14.53
CA VAL A 2 43.19 19.01 -14.60
C VAL A 2 42.75 19.35 -16.05
N MET A 3 43.65 19.88 -16.89
CA MET A 3 43.30 20.23 -18.28
C MET A 3 42.80 19.05 -19.13
N ARG A 4 43.41 17.86 -19.01
CA ARG A 4 42.96 16.68 -19.76
C ARG A 4 41.53 16.29 -19.39
N ARG A 5 41.18 16.31 -18.10
CA ARG A 5 39.79 16.07 -17.66
C ARG A 5 38.83 17.11 -18.21
N CYS A 6 39.20 18.41 -18.23
CA CYS A 6 38.34 19.45 -18.79
C CYS A 6 38.10 19.29 -20.30
N ILE A 7 39.11 18.87 -21.07
CA ILE A 7 38.97 18.62 -22.51
C ILE A 7 38.04 17.42 -22.75
N VAL A 8 38.26 16.30 -22.04
CA VAL A 8 37.42 15.10 -22.17
C VAL A 8 35.96 15.40 -21.80
N VAL A 9 35.71 16.10 -20.68
CA VAL A 9 34.33 16.45 -20.27
C VAL A 9 33.64 17.36 -21.31
N ARG A 10 34.37 18.34 -21.88
CA ARG A 10 33.83 19.17 -22.96
C ARG A 10 33.52 18.35 -24.22
N SER A 11 34.37 17.38 -24.59
CA SER A 11 34.11 16.53 -25.74
C SER A 11 32.92 15.60 -25.52
N THR A 12 32.74 15.02 -24.33
CA THR A 12 31.59 14.14 -24.04
C THR A 12 30.27 14.92 -24.10
N ALA A 13 30.23 16.15 -23.58
CA ALA A 13 29.05 17.00 -23.65
C ALA A 13 28.71 17.41 -25.09
N GLN A 14 29.70 17.76 -25.92
CA GLN A 14 29.50 18.05 -27.33
C GLN A 14 29.03 16.81 -28.11
N LEU A 15 29.65 15.65 -27.87
CA LEU A 15 29.22 14.36 -28.43
C LEU A 15 27.78 14.04 -28.05
N ALA A 16 27.39 14.27 -26.79
CA ALA A 16 26.02 14.07 -26.32
C ALA A 16 25.02 14.97 -27.06
N VAL A 17 25.40 16.21 -27.40
CA VAL A 17 24.54 17.10 -28.21
C VAL A 17 24.37 16.55 -29.63
N PHE A 18 25.44 16.12 -30.30
CA PHE A 18 25.32 15.50 -31.62
C PHE A 18 24.50 14.22 -31.59
N LEU A 19 24.73 13.38 -30.60
CA LEU A 19 23.97 12.13 -30.45
C LEU A 19 22.48 12.40 -30.25
N ARG A 20 22.09 13.41 -29.47
CA ARG A 20 20.68 13.78 -29.34
C ARG A 20 20.08 14.22 -30.67
N ASP A 21 20.83 14.99 -31.45
CA ASP A 21 20.38 15.46 -32.76
C ASP A 21 20.22 14.29 -33.75
N VAL A 22 21.18 13.36 -33.79
CA VAL A 22 21.09 12.12 -34.59
C VAL A 22 19.88 11.29 -34.16
N VAL A 23 19.68 11.09 -32.86
CA VAL A 23 18.53 10.34 -32.31
C VAL A 23 17.21 11.02 -32.67
N GLN A 24 17.14 12.35 -32.62
CA GLN A 24 15.93 13.11 -32.93
C GLN A 24 15.53 13.01 -34.41
N HIS A 25 16.50 12.88 -35.31
CA HIS A 25 16.28 12.73 -36.75
C HIS A 25 16.26 11.26 -37.22
N ALA A 26 16.56 10.32 -36.32
CA ALA A 26 16.56 8.90 -36.66
C ALA A 26 15.13 8.44 -37.01
N PRO A 27 14.97 7.58 -38.03
CA PRO A 27 13.67 7.02 -38.36
C PRO A 27 13.18 6.14 -37.21
N SER A 28 11.86 6.03 -37.05
CA SER A 28 11.24 5.16 -36.06
C SER A 28 11.60 3.67 -36.26
N SER A 29 11.99 3.27 -37.48
CA SER A 29 12.54 1.93 -37.76
C SER A 29 13.93 1.68 -37.15
N GLY A 30 14.57 2.71 -36.58
CA GLY A 30 15.93 2.66 -36.07
C GLY A 30 16.99 2.97 -37.12
N ILE A 31 18.19 3.26 -36.64
CA ILE A 31 19.39 3.58 -37.43
C ILE A 31 20.52 2.62 -37.05
N SER A 32 21.29 2.14 -38.04
CA SER A 32 22.45 1.28 -37.79
C SER A 32 23.51 2.01 -36.97
N LEU A 33 24.14 1.33 -36.01
CA LEU A 33 25.25 1.90 -35.25
C LEU A 33 26.44 2.30 -36.13
N VAL A 34 26.61 1.64 -37.29
CA VAL A 34 27.65 1.99 -38.28
C VAL A 34 27.35 3.35 -38.92
N ASP A 35 26.08 3.62 -39.19
CA ASP A 35 25.64 4.89 -39.78
C ASP A 35 25.73 6.01 -38.73
N VAL A 36 25.33 5.73 -37.48
CA VAL A 36 25.50 6.66 -36.35
C VAL A 36 26.97 7.03 -36.17
N GLU A 37 27.88 6.04 -36.18
CA GLU A 37 29.32 6.30 -36.05
C GLU A 37 29.86 7.12 -37.23
N SER A 38 29.39 6.84 -38.45
CA SER A 38 29.78 7.57 -39.66
C SER A 38 29.32 9.03 -39.61
N GLU A 39 28.07 9.28 -39.20
CA GLU A 39 27.51 10.62 -39.08
C GLU A 39 28.21 11.44 -37.99
N ILE A 40 28.53 10.83 -36.85
CA ILE A 40 29.33 11.48 -35.79
C ILE A 40 30.71 11.86 -36.32
N LYS A 41 31.40 10.93 -37.02
CA LYS A 41 32.73 11.21 -37.59
C LYS A 41 32.69 12.36 -38.59
N GLU A 42 31.72 12.38 -39.48
CA GLU A 42 31.56 13.44 -40.48
C GLU A 42 31.32 14.81 -39.82
N ARG A 43 30.37 14.88 -38.87
CA ARG A 43 30.09 16.12 -38.12
C ARG A 43 31.29 16.61 -37.32
N MET A 44 32.07 15.70 -36.75
CA MET A 44 33.29 16.04 -36.01
C MET A 44 34.42 16.52 -36.91
N GLN A 45 34.63 15.88 -38.07
CA GLN A 45 35.62 16.32 -39.06
C GLN A 45 35.28 17.72 -39.59
N ALA A 46 33.99 18.00 -39.84
CA ALA A 46 33.53 19.33 -40.22
C ALA A 46 33.82 20.40 -39.15
N MET A 47 33.91 20.01 -37.86
CA MET A 47 34.22 20.94 -36.77
C MET A 47 35.72 21.19 -36.52
N LYS A 48 36.65 20.34 -36.98
CA LYS A 48 38.08 20.50 -36.70
C LYS A 48 39.01 20.05 -37.82
N ALA A 49 39.85 20.98 -38.29
CA ALA A 49 41.15 20.70 -38.91
C ALA A 49 42.22 20.38 -37.84
N GLY A 50 42.19 19.20 -37.21
CA GLY A 50 43.23 18.83 -36.22
C GLY A 50 43.09 17.44 -35.58
N ALA A 51 44.22 16.73 -35.54
CA ALA A 51 44.52 15.31 -35.26
C ALA A 51 43.83 14.52 -34.11
N ASP A 52 42.87 15.05 -33.36
CA ASP A 52 42.29 14.38 -32.17
C ASP A 52 41.15 13.38 -32.47
N VAL A 53 40.90 13.03 -33.74
CA VAL A 53 39.71 12.26 -34.15
C VAL A 53 39.73 10.79 -33.67
N LEU A 54 40.91 10.19 -33.46
CA LEU A 54 41.03 8.75 -33.19
C LEU A 54 40.63 8.33 -31.77
N GLU A 55 41.00 9.08 -30.72
CA GLU A 55 40.60 8.78 -29.33
C GLU A 55 39.07 8.92 -29.12
N LEU A 56 38.41 9.77 -29.92
CA LEU A 56 36.99 10.07 -29.78
C LEU A 56 36.07 8.92 -30.23
N SER A 57 36.56 8.03 -31.11
CA SER A 57 35.83 6.84 -31.59
C SER A 57 35.42 5.87 -30.47
N SER A 58 36.14 5.87 -29.34
CA SER A 58 35.76 5.07 -28.17
C SER A 58 34.77 5.82 -27.28
N SER A 59 34.92 7.15 -27.19
CA SER A 59 34.17 8.01 -26.27
C SER A 59 32.69 8.21 -26.64
N TRP A 60 32.29 8.04 -27.91
CA TRP A 60 30.88 8.22 -28.28
C TRP A 60 29.97 7.15 -27.65
N ARG A 61 30.47 5.92 -27.46
CA ARG A 61 29.71 4.86 -26.76
C ARG A 61 29.47 5.22 -25.29
N GLU A 62 30.45 5.85 -24.65
CA GLU A 62 30.25 6.41 -23.31
C GLU A 62 29.23 7.55 -23.35
N ALA A 63 29.33 8.45 -24.33
CA ALA A 63 28.37 9.55 -24.51
C ALA A 63 26.93 9.06 -24.81
N MET A 64 26.75 7.89 -25.41
CA MET A 64 25.42 7.28 -25.60
C MET A 64 24.75 6.97 -24.25
N THR A 65 25.52 6.53 -23.25
CA THR A 65 24.98 6.31 -21.89
C THR A 65 24.51 7.61 -21.24
N GLU A 66 25.07 8.75 -21.62
CA GLU A 66 24.63 10.07 -21.15
C GLU A 66 23.33 10.55 -21.80
N VAL A 67 22.93 9.98 -22.94
CA VAL A 67 21.71 10.34 -23.70
C VAL A 67 20.72 9.20 -23.86
N ASN A 68 20.90 8.11 -23.11
CA ASN A 68 20.03 6.92 -23.07
C ASN A 68 18.60 7.16 -22.53
N GLY A 69 18.23 8.42 -22.25
CA GLY A 69 16.86 8.82 -21.91
C GLY A 69 15.97 9.04 -23.13
N THR A 70 16.51 9.03 -24.35
CA THR A 70 15.75 9.27 -25.60
C THR A 70 15.90 8.17 -26.63
N HIS A 71 16.64 7.11 -26.32
CA HIS A 71 16.88 5.99 -27.23
C HIS A 71 17.24 4.71 -26.46
N PHE A 72 17.34 3.61 -27.19
CA PHE A 72 17.98 2.38 -26.72
C PHE A 72 18.65 1.65 -27.89
N ILE A 73 19.50 0.68 -27.58
CA ILE A 73 20.25 -0.10 -28.57
C ILE A 73 19.83 -1.57 -28.46
N SER A 74 19.34 -2.11 -29.57
CA SER A 74 19.01 -3.53 -29.70
C SER A 74 19.85 -4.13 -30.82
N GLY A 75 20.77 -5.03 -30.46
CA GLY A 75 21.74 -5.57 -31.39
C GLY A 75 22.66 -4.49 -31.98
N THR A 76 22.58 -4.28 -33.30
CA THR A 76 23.37 -3.31 -34.05
C THR A 76 22.59 -2.05 -34.45
N THR A 77 21.40 -1.85 -33.89
CA THR A 77 20.48 -0.77 -34.26
C THR A 77 20.14 0.09 -33.05
N LEU A 78 20.19 1.40 -33.24
CA LEU A 78 19.71 2.41 -32.31
C LEU A 78 18.26 2.75 -32.64
N TYR A 79 17.40 2.76 -31.64
CA TYR A 79 15.99 3.12 -31.77
C TYR A 79 15.68 4.39 -30.98
N PRO A 80 15.10 5.43 -31.59
CA PRO A 80 14.55 6.55 -30.82
C PRO A 80 13.34 6.05 -30.00
N CYS A 81 13.26 6.51 -28.75
CA CYS A 81 12.23 6.10 -27.81
C CYS A 81 11.83 7.28 -26.91
N ASN A 82 10.53 7.56 -26.85
CA ASN A 82 9.98 8.48 -25.85
C ASN A 82 9.85 7.76 -24.51
N TRP A 83 10.98 7.57 -23.83
CA TRP A 83 11.00 6.84 -22.58
C TRP A 83 10.11 7.45 -21.50
N GLU A 84 9.96 8.78 -21.45
CA GLU A 84 9.10 9.43 -20.46
C GLU A 84 7.65 8.91 -20.56
N GLU A 85 7.07 8.94 -21.76
CA GLU A 85 5.72 8.44 -22.04
C GLU A 85 5.61 6.94 -21.77
N LYS A 86 6.58 6.15 -22.25
CA LYS A 86 6.58 4.69 -22.04
C LYS A 86 6.67 4.34 -20.56
N MET A 87 7.51 5.03 -19.81
CA MET A 87 7.69 4.80 -18.37
C MET A 87 6.45 5.25 -17.58
N GLN A 88 5.73 6.29 -18.02
CA GLN A 88 4.43 6.66 -17.44
C GLN A 88 3.39 5.55 -17.63
N ASN A 89 3.28 4.98 -18.84
CA ASN A 89 2.37 3.86 -19.10
C ASN A 89 2.76 2.61 -18.30
N VAL A 90 4.06 2.31 -18.21
CA VAL A 90 4.57 1.23 -17.35
C VAL A 90 4.23 1.50 -15.89
N ALA A 91 4.38 2.73 -15.39
CA ALA A 91 4.03 3.08 -14.02
C ALA A 91 2.55 2.88 -13.73
N ALA A 92 1.66 3.23 -14.67
CA ALA A 92 0.23 3.01 -14.54
C ALA A 92 -0.18 1.53 -14.47
N SER A 93 0.64 0.61 -15.01
CA SER A 93 0.40 -0.84 -14.95
C SER A 93 1.16 -1.56 -13.83
N ILE A 94 1.94 -0.83 -13.02
CA ILE A 94 2.65 -1.40 -11.88
C ILE A 94 1.68 -1.52 -10.70
N PRO A 95 1.47 -2.73 -10.14
CA PRO A 95 0.71 -2.90 -8.91
C PRO A 95 1.37 -2.12 -7.77
N TYR A 96 0.57 -1.64 -6.81
CA TYR A 96 1.03 -0.83 -5.68
C TYR A 96 2.21 -1.49 -4.94
N GLU A 97 2.20 -2.82 -4.90
CA GLU A 97 3.22 -3.66 -4.30
C GLU A 97 4.63 -3.41 -4.83
N GLY A 98 4.70 -2.94 -6.07
CA GLY A 98 5.87 -2.91 -6.93
C GLY A 98 6.12 -4.23 -7.63
N VAL A 99 7.02 -4.18 -8.61
CA VAL A 99 7.41 -5.31 -9.44
C VAL A 99 8.90 -5.56 -9.35
N ILE A 100 9.32 -6.79 -9.60
CA ILE A 100 10.75 -7.11 -9.75
C ILE A 100 11.25 -6.74 -11.14
N GLU A 101 12.57 -6.72 -11.32
CA GLU A 101 13.21 -6.33 -12.59
C GLU A 101 12.68 -7.11 -13.80
N LYS A 102 12.50 -8.44 -13.67
CA LYS A 102 11.95 -9.28 -14.75
C LYS A 102 10.55 -8.83 -15.18
N GLU A 103 9.69 -8.47 -14.23
CA GLU A 103 8.32 -8.04 -14.46
C GLU A 103 8.26 -6.61 -15.01
N LEU A 104 9.18 -5.73 -14.57
CA LEU A 104 9.34 -4.40 -15.15
C LEU A 104 9.75 -4.50 -16.62
N ILE A 105 10.75 -5.33 -16.93
CA ILE A 105 11.20 -5.55 -18.31
C ILE A 105 10.04 -6.09 -19.16
N GLY A 106 9.23 -7.02 -18.63
CA GLY A 106 8.03 -7.50 -19.31
C GLY A 106 7.07 -6.37 -19.70
N ARG A 107 6.78 -5.47 -18.77
CA ARG A 107 5.92 -4.29 -19.01
C ARG A 107 6.54 -3.30 -20.00
N ILE A 108 7.85 -3.09 -19.95
CA ILE A 108 8.54 -2.24 -20.93
C ILE A 108 8.41 -2.83 -22.34
N ILE A 109 8.50 -4.16 -22.49
CA ILE A 109 8.35 -4.83 -23.78
C ILE A 109 6.91 -4.74 -24.30
N GLU A 110 5.91 -4.78 -23.41
CA GLU A 110 4.51 -4.55 -23.78
C GLU A 110 4.30 -3.14 -24.35
N GLU A 111 4.94 -2.13 -23.74
CA GLU A 111 4.86 -0.73 -24.19
C GLU A 111 5.77 -0.43 -25.40
N GLU A 112 6.88 -1.15 -25.55
CA GLU A 112 7.88 -0.99 -26.58
C GLU A 112 8.37 -2.36 -27.08
N SER A 113 7.66 -2.93 -28.05
CA SER A 113 7.91 -4.29 -28.57
C SER A 113 9.27 -4.46 -29.27
N ARG A 114 9.94 -3.36 -29.63
CA ARG A 114 11.32 -3.38 -30.16
C ARG A 114 12.36 -3.54 -29.04
N PHE A 115 11.97 -3.30 -27.80
CA PHE A 115 12.79 -3.57 -26.63
C PHE A 115 12.87 -5.08 -26.39
N SER A 116 14.03 -5.56 -25.94
CA SER A 116 14.22 -6.96 -25.59
C SER A 116 14.94 -7.07 -24.25
N PRO A 117 14.83 -8.22 -23.53
CA PRO A 117 15.51 -8.39 -22.25
C PRO A 117 17.04 -8.30 -22.33
N THR A 118 17.61 -8.41 -23.54
CA THR A 118 19.05 -8.30 -23.80
C THR A 118 19.49 -6.88 -24.17
N VAL A 119 18.56 -5.92 -24.26
CA VAL A 119 18.88 -4.52 -24.56
C VAL A 119 19.77 -3.94 -23.47
N SER A 120 20.86 -3.28 -23.90
CA SER A 120 21.74 -2.56 -22.98
C SER A 120 21.31 -1.11 -22.91
N LEU A 121 21.06 -0.63 -21.68
CA LEU A 121 20.88 0.78 -21.37
C LEU A 121 22.21 1.45 -20.96
N GLY A 122 23.33 0.73 -21.07
CA GLY A 122 24.67 1.20 -20.64
C GLY A 122 24.93 1.09 -19.13
N GLU A 123 23.90 0.86 -18.34
CA GLU A 123 23.98 0.66 -16.90
C GLU A 123 22.86 -0.28 -16.42
N PRO A 124 22.94 -0.84 -15.19
CA PRO A 124 21.83 -1.62 -14.63
C PRO A 124 20.53 -0.82 -14.63
N ILE A 125 19.41 -1.44 -15.00
CA ILE A 125 18.11 -0.77 -15.12
C ILE A 125 17.67 -0.08 -13.82
N SER A 126 18.03 -0.62 -12.65
CA SER A 126 17.82 0.05 -11.36
C SER A 126 18.51 1.42 -11.27
N LYS A 127 19.76 1.54 -11.72
CA LYS A 127 20.48 2.82 -11.73
C LYS A 127 19.94 3.76 -12.80
N TRP A 128 19.64 3.22 -13.98
CA TRP A 128 19.05 4.00 -15.08
C TRP A 128 17.72 4.63 -14.67
N VAL A 129 16.80 3.85 -14.08
CA VAL A 129 15.52 4.35 -13.56
C VAL A 129 15.75 5.41 -12.49
N GLN A 130 16.61 5.15 -11.50
CA GLN A 130 16.91 6.13 -10.44
C GLN A 130 17.50 7.44 -10.97
N ARG A 131 18.28 7.39 -12.06
CA ARG A 131 18.93 8.57 -12.64
C ARG A 131 18.00 9.36 -13.55
N ARG A 132 17.10 8.70 -14.28
CA ARG A 132 16.34 9.29 -15.39
C ARG A 132 14.84 9.44 -15.11
N PHE A 133 14.26 8.52 -14.36
CA PHE A 133 12.82 8.41 -14.16
C PHE A 133 12.46 8.32 -12.68
N SER A 134 13.25 8.94 -11.79
CA SER A 134 12.98 8.95 -10.34
C SER A 134 11.68 9.68 -9.98
N ASN A 135 11.19 10.53 -10.88
CA ASN A 135 9.89 11.20 -10.80
C ASN A 135 8.71 10.29 -11.17
N ILE A 136 8.95 9.19 -11.89
CA ILE A 136 7.91 8.27 -12.35
C ILE A 136 7.97 6.95 -11.58
N LEU A 137 9.17 6.41 -11.36
CA LEU A 137 9.39 5.17 -10.65
C LEU A 137 10.37 5.33 -9.49
N TRP A 138 9.95 4.79 -8.33
CA TRP A 138 10.79 4.62 -7.17
C TRP A 138 11.44 3.24 -7.15
N VAL A 139 12.76 3.18 -6.98
CA VAL A 139 13.51 1.92 -6.90
C VAL A 139 13.94 1.67 -5.46
N SER A 140 13.36 0.64 -4.84
CA SER A 140 13.75 0.12 -3.52
C SER A 140 14.43 -1.25 -3.67
N ARG A 141 14.85 -1.87 -2.57
CA ARG A 141 15.44 -3.23 -2.57
C ARG A 141 14.70 -4.14 -1.62
N SER A 142 14.29 -5.34 -2.02
CA SER A 142 13.69 -6.35 -1.16
C SER A 142 14.49 -6.57 0.13
N ALA A 143 13.81 -6.64 1.27
CA ALA A 143 14.47 -6.93 2.55
C ALA A 143 14.99 -8.38 2.63
N THR A 144 14.35 -9.30 1.91
CA THR A 144 14.63 -10.74 2.01
C THR A 144 15.88 -11.14 1.20
N ASN A 145 16.04 -10.58 0.00
CA ASN A 145 17.09 -11.01 -0.95
C ASN A 145 17.82 -9.82 -1.61
N GLY A 146 17.50 -8.58 -1.24
CA GLY A 146 18.16 -7.38 -1.78
C GLY A 146 17.83 -7.03 -3.23
N THR A 147 16.94 -7.78 -3.89
CA THR A 147 16.59 -7.55 -5.31
C THR A 147 15.87 -6.21 -5.48
N PRO A 148 16.14 -5.44 -6.55
CA PRO A 148 15.40 -4.22 -6.83
C PRO A 148 13.89 -4.46 -6.94
N ILE A 149 13.10 -3.57 -6.34
CA ILE A 149 11.64 -3.50 -6.45
C ILE A 149 11.29 -2.10 -6.97
N TYR A 150 10.58 -2.07 -8.09
CA TYR A 150 10.17 -0.85 -8.80
C TYR A 150 8.72 -0.55 -8.47
N ARG A 151 8.43 0.68 -8.08
CA ARG A 151 7.07 1.14 -7.76
C ARG A 151 6.79 2.40 -8.55
N ALA A 152 5.54 2.57 -8.97
CA ALA A 152 5.08 3.87 -9.41
C ALA A 152 5.30 4.89 -8.29
N VAL A 153 5.79 6.07 -8.64
CA VAL A 153 5.70 7.25 -7.77
C VAL A 153 4.23 7.65 -7.83
N GLY A 154 3.45 7.14 -6.86
CA GLY A 154 2.05 7.49 -6.71
C GLY A 154 1.86 8.95 -6.31
N GLU A 155 0.61 9.41 -6.35
CA GLU A 155 0.24 10.67 -5.69
C GLU A 155 0.79 10.71 -4.26
N PRO A 156 1.19 11.90 -3.78
CA PRO A 156 1.72 12.04 -2.44
C PRO A 156 0.80 11.32 -1.45
N LEU A 157 1.39 10.41 -0.67
CA LEU A 157 0.67 9.67 0.35
C LEU A 157 -0.09 10.69 1.21
N SER A 158 -1.34 10.35 1.55
CA SER A 158 -2.03 11.07 2.62
C SER A 158 -1.12 11.10 3.85
N MET A 159 -1.21 12.16 4.65
CA MET A 159 -0.35 12.32 5.83
C MET A 159 -0.46 11.07 6.74
N GLU A 160 -1.66 10.52 6.86
CA GLU A 160 -1.96 9.27 7.57
C GLU A 160 -1.21 8.08 6.97
N ALA A 161 -1.28 7.90 5.65
CA ALA A 161 -0.63 6.78 5.00
C ALA A 161 0.90 6.90 5.03
N GLU A 162 1.43 8.11 4.90
CA GLU A 162 2.85 8.36 5.01
C GLU A 162 3.37 8.00 6.41
N CYS A 163 2.63 8.37 7.46
CA CYS A 163 3.01 8.04 8.83
C CYS A 163 3.00 6.53 9.07
N ILE A 164 1.95 5.82 8.65
CA ILE A 164 1.90 4.35 8.75
C ILE A 164 3.06 3.72 7.96
N ALA A 165 3.32 4.18 6.73
CA ALA A 165 4.41 3.67 5.89
C ALA A 165 5.79 3.87 6.55
N ARG A 166 6.03 5.03 7.15
CA ARG A 166 7.26 5.33 7.90
C ARG A 166 7.40 4.43 9.13
N VAL A 167 6.32 4.23 9.88
CA VAL A 167 6.32 3.33 11.05
C VAL A 167 6.62 1.90 10.64
N LEU A 168 5.97 1.40 9.58
CA LEU A 168 6.25 0.08 9.05
C LEU A 168 7.72 -0.02 8.64
N GLN A 169 8.26 0.98 7.93
CA GLN A 169 9.66 1.01 7.53
C GLN A 169 10.61 0.95 8.74
N LEU A 170 10.33 1.69 9.82
CA LEU A 170 11.11 1.65 11.06
C LEU A 170 11.04 0.27 11.74
N LEU A 171 9.89 -0.40 11.65
CA LEU A 171 9.72 -1.77 12.12
C LEU A 171 10.37 -2.83 11.19
N GLY A 172 11.03 -2.41 10.10
CA GLY A 172 11.57 -3.31 9.08
C GLY A 172 10.49 -3.99 8.22
N ARG A 173 9.25 -3.50 8.30
CA ARG A 173 8.06 -3.99 7.61
C ARG A 173 7.74 -3.07 6.44
N ARG A 174 7.04 -3.56 5.42
CA ARG A 174 6.80 -2.79 4.18
C ARG A 174 5.36 -2.69 3.73
N LYS A 175 4.47 -3.53 4.27
CA LYS A 175 3.04 -3.59 3.95
C LYS A 175 2.26 -4.12 5.15
N LEU A 176 1.03 -3.65 5.30
CA LEU A 176 -0.07 -4.41 5.89
C LEU A 176 -0.63 -5.31 4.76
N PRO A 177 -1.08 -6.56 5.01
CA PRO A 177 -1.61 -7.10 6.26
C PRO A 177 -0.64 -8.08 6.94
N VAL A 178 0.57 -7.63 7.29
CA VAL A 178 1.39 -8.41 8.23
C VAL A 178 0.83 -8.15 9.61
N TYR A 179 0.36 -9.19 10.31
CA TYR A 179 0.03 -9.20 11.75
C TYR A 179 0.96 -8.25 12.52
N THR A 180 0.52 -7.01 12.71
CA THR A 180 1.31 -5.97 13.35
C THR A 180 0.53 -5.56 14.56
N ASP A 181 1.07 -5.93 15.72
CA ASP A 181 0.59 -5.42 16.98
C ASP A 181 0.63 -3.89 16.91
N VAL A 182 -0.52 -3.26 17.04
CA VAL A 182 -0.62 -1.79 17.03
C VAL A 182 0.21 -1.19 18.14
N ASN A 183 0.49 -1.90 19.24
CA ASN A 183 1.40 -1.44 20.29
C ASN A 183 2.84 -1.23 19.79
N LEU A 184 3.24 -1.87 18.68
CA LEU A 184 4.52 -1.57 18.01
C LEU A 184 4.43 -0.32 17.14
N ILE A 185 3.24 0.04 16.69
CA ILE A 185 2.96 1.19 15.83
C ILE A 185 2.73 2.46 16.66
N VAL A 186 1.93 2.38 17.74
CA VAL A 186 1.51 3.50 18.60
C VAL A 186 2.68 4.43 18.97
N PRO A 187 3.84 3.92 19.45
CA PRO A 187 4.92 4.78 19.93
C PRO A 187 5.66 5.48 18.78
N LEU A 188 5.50 5.00 17.55
CA LEU A 188 6.20 5.50 16.37
C LEU A 188 5.33 6.45 15.53
N LEU A 189 4.02 6.50 15.78
CA LEU A 189 3.14 7.48 15.16
C LEU A 189 3.24 8.84 15.86
N PRO A 190 3.05 9.95 15.10
CA PRO A 190 2.86 11.26 15.70
C PRO A 190 1.67 11.27 16.66
N VAL A 191 1.78 11.97 17.79
CA VAL A 191 0.72 12.07 18.81
C VAL A 191 -0.62 12.53 18.23
N SER A 192 -0.59 13.39 17.20
CA SER A 192 -1.79 13.86 16.48
C SER A 192 -2.48 12.77 15.65
N MET A 193 -1.79 11.68 15.33
CA MET A 193 -2.29 10.57 14.52
C MET A 193 -2.57 9.31 15.31
N SER A 194 -1.94 9.14 16.48
CA SER A 194 -2.16 7.97 17.32
C SER A 194 -3.61 7.91 17.77
N PRO A 195 -4.39 6.91 17.30
CA PRO A 195 -5.76 6.72 17.75
C PRO A 195 -5.78 6.50 19.26
N LYS A 196 -6.79 7.06 19.93
CA LYS A 196 -7.07 6.70 21.32
C LYS A 196 -7.35 5.18 21.40
N LYS A 197 -7.14 4.59 22.57
CA LYS A 197 -7.47 3.18 22.85
C LYS A 197 -8.88 2.84 22.33
N GLY A 198 -9.03 1.68 21.66
CA GLY A 198 -10.28 1.28 20.99
C GLY A 198 -10.54 1.85 19.59
N ASN A 199 -9.88 2.95 19.18
CA ASN A 199 -10.17 3.62 17.90
C ASN A 199 -9.26 3.19 16.74
N TRP A 200 -8.46 2.14 16.92
CA TRP A 200 -7.56 1.63 15.89
C TRP A 200 -8.30 1.10 14.67
N LEU A 201 -9.39 0.35 14.89
CA LEU A 201 -10.25 -0.17 13.82
C LEU A 201 -10.69 0.98 12.91
N ARG A 202 -11.31 1.99 13.52
CA ARG A 202 -11.80 3.20 12.85
C ARG A 202 -10.71 4.00 12.15
N PHE A 203 -9.48 4.00 12.68
CA PHE A 203 -8.35 4.64 12.03
C PHE A 203 -7.93 3.91 10.76
N PHE A 204 -7.90 2.57 10.80
CA PHE A 204 -7.61 1.75 9.64
C PHE A 204 -8.73 1.73 8.58
N GLU A 205 -9.97 1.95 9.00
CA GLU A 205 -11.14 2.09 8.11
C GLU A 205 -11.19 3.44 7.37
N ARG A 206 -10.30 4.39 7.69
CA ARG A 206 -10.25 5.65 6.94
C ARG A 206 -9.87 5.37 5.49
N GLN A 207 -10.62 5.95 4.55
CA GLN A 207 -10.34 5.84 3.11
C GLN A 207 -8.87 6.14 2.79
N ALA A 208 -8.31 7.20 3.38
CA ALA A 208 -6.91 7.59 3.22
C ALA A 208 -5.90 6.48 3.59
N VAL A 209 -6.27 5.56 4.49
CA VAL A 209 -5.47 4.38 4.88
C VAL A 209 -5.81 3.20 3.97
N GLN A 210 -7.09 2.91 3.74
CA GLN A 210 -7.54 1.80 2.87
C GLN A 210 -7.09 1.95 1.41
N ASP A 211 -6.97 3.17 0.90
CA ASP A 211 -6.45 3.46 -0.43
C ASP A 211 -4.98 3.02 -0.61
N HIS A 212 -4.23 2.89 0.49
CA HIS A 212 -2.79 2.68 0.48
C HIS A 212 -2.34 1.38 1.17
N PHE A 213 -3.21 0.76 1.97
CA PHE A 213 -2.92 -0.47 2.69
C PHE A 213 -4.06 -1.46 2.51
N ASP A 214 -3.72 -2.69 2.18
CA ASP A 214 -4.65 -3.82 2.22
C ASP A 214 -4.94 -4.15 3.69
N VAL A 215 -5.95 -3.50 4.25
CA VAL A 215 -6.38 -3.71 5.63
C VAL A 215 -7.74 -4.42 5.62
N ASP A 216 -7.69 -5.74 5.79
CA ASP A 216 -8.85 -6.48 6.28
C ASP A 216 -8.86 -6.36 7.81
N VAL A 217 -9.59 -5.34 8.27
CA VAL A 217 -9.56 -4.87 9.67
C VAL A 217 -10.17 -5.90 10.62
N GLU A 218 -11.09 -6.74 10.14
CA GLU A 218 -11.71 -7.80 10.94
C GLU A 218 -10.77 -8.99 11.19
N ALA A 219 -9.83 -9.26 10.28
CA ALA A 219 -9.05 -10.50 10.31
C ALA A 219 -7.58 -10.38 10.81
N TYR A 220 -6.92 -9.22 10.72
CA TYR A 220 -5.44 -9.16 10.84
C TYR A 220 -4.84 -8.28 11.92
N VAL A 221 -5.64 -7.48 12.63
CA VAL A 221 -5.11 -6.78 13.80
C VAL A 221 -5.13 -7.76 14.97
N ARG A 222 -3.98 -8.26 15.42
CA ARG A 222 -3.83 -8.92 16.74
C ARG A 222 -3.14 -7.91 17.65
N VAL A 223 -3.91 -7.17 18.46
CA VAL A 223 -3.40 -6.09 19.35
C VAL A 223 -2.75 -6.61 20.64
N SER A 224 -2.77 -7.92 20.89
CA SER A 224 -1.91 -8.55 21.89
C SER A 224 -1.97 -10.06 21.70
N PRO A 225 -0.86 -10.80 21.86
CA PRO A 225 -0.91 -12.26 21.90
C PRO A 225 -1.85 -12.79 23.00
N ASP A 226 -2.16 -11.97 24.02
CA ASP A 226 -2.93 -12.38 25.19
C ASP A 226 -4.42 -11.97 25.16
N CYS A 227 -4.88 -11.27 24.10
CA CYS A 227 -6.25 -10.78 24.03
C CYS A 227 -7.08 -11.55 22.99
N SER A 228 -8.09 -12.28 23.45
CA SER A 228 -9.12 -12.89 22.61
C SER A 228 -9.89 -11.80 21.83
N PRO A 229 -10.18 -11.99 20.52
CA PRO A 229 -11.08 -11.10 19.80
C PRO A 229 -12.44 -11.05 20.50
N SER A 230 -13.07 -9.88 20.48
CA SER A 230 -14.37 -9.63 21.09
C SER A 230 -15.34 -9.09 20.05
N THR A 231 -16.61 -9.44 20.15
CA THR A 231 -17.69 -8.79 19.40
C THR A 231 -18.70 -8.24 20.40
N VAL A 232 -19.05 -6.98 20.25
CA VAL A 232 -19.96 -6.26 21.13
C VAL A 232 -21.22 -5.91 20.35
N PHE A 233 -22.34 -6.47 20.75
CA PHE A 233 -23.66 -6.14 20.23
C PHE A 233 -24.31 -5.12 21.17
N VAL A 234 -24.61 -3.93 20.67
CA VAL A 234 -25.18 -2.86 21.49
C VAL A 234 -26.66 -2.69 21.18
N ASP A 235 -27.50 -2.79 22.20
CA ASP A 235 -28.91 -2.45 22.12
C ASP A 235 -29.10 -0.94 22.36
N ALA A 236 -29.01 -0.16 21.28
CA ALA A 236 -29.20 1.30 21.33
C ALA A 236 -30.65 1.72 21.57
N THR A 237 -31.60 0.79 21.58
CA THR A 237 -32.98 1.07 22.01
C THR A 237 -33.09 1.11 23.53
N SER A 238 -32.12 0.51 24.23
CA SER A 238 -32.05 0.46 25.69
C SER A 238 -30.93 1.35 26.26
N VAL A 239 -29.83 1.53 25.53
CA VAL A 239 -28.66 2.32 25.97
C VAL A 239 -28.51 3.56 25.10
N GLU A 240 -28.28 4.71 25.75
CA GLU A 240 -27.95 5.94 25.02
C GLU A 240 -26.65 5.78 24.22
N VAL A 241 -26.78 5.91 22.90
CA VAL A 241 -25.69 5.77 21.92
C VAL A 241 -24.45 6.61 22.28
N ALA A 242 -24.65 7.81 22.82
CA ALA A 242 -23.57 8.72 23.22
C ALA A 242 -22.69 8.19 24.38
N ARG A 243 -23.19 7.21 25.16
CA ARG A 243 -22.51 6.66 26.34
C ARG A 243 -21.83 5.32 26.08
N VAL A 244 -21.97 4.75 24.87
CA VAL A 244 -21.48 3.40 24.54
C VAL A 244 -19.99 3.28 24.81
N ASP A 245 -19.18 4.21 24.30
CA ASP A 245 -17.73 4.17 24.46
C ASP A 245 -17.32 4.26 25.95
N ASP A 246 -17.95 5.14 26.71
CA ASP A 246 -17.67 5.32 28.14
C ASP A 246 -18.03 4.05 28.94
N ILE A 247 -19.14 3.40 28.60
CA ILE A 247 -19.55 2.15 29.25
C ILE A 247 -18.56 1.04 28.89
N LEU A 248 -18.22 0.87 27.62
CA LEU A 248 -17.28 -0.17 27.19
C LEU A 248 -15.87 0.07 27.75
N ALA A 249 -15.43 1.32 27.88
CA ALA A 249 -14.19 1.69 28.58
C ALA A 249 -14.25 1.28 30.05
N ALA A 250 -15.34 1.64 30.76
CA ALA A 250 -15.51 1.31 32.17
C ALA A 250 -15.56 -0.21 32.42
N LYS A 251 -15.99 -1.00 31.44
CA LYS A 251 -15.98 -2.46 31.49
C LYS A 251 -14.63 -3.09 31.07
N GLY A 252 -13.66 -2.28 30.63
CA GLY A 252 -12.39 -2.78 30.10
C GLY A 252 -12.53 -3.53 28.76
N ILE A 253 -13.64 -3.34 28.04
CA ILE A 253 -13.91 -4.03 26.77
C ILE A 253 -13.20 -3.33 25.62
N LEU A 254 -13.12 -1.99 25.63
CA LEU A 254 -12.34 -1.20 24.65
C LEU A 254 -10.82 -1.48 24.71
N ASP A 255 -10.37 -2.23 25.71
CA ASP A 255 -9.00 -2.70 25.83
C ASP A 255 -8.72 -3.94 24.96
N SER A 256 -9.79 -4.64 24.53
CA SER A 256 -9.75 -5.77 23.60
C SER A 256 -10.10 -5.32 22.18
N LEU A 257 -9.70 -6.11 21.17
CA LEU A 257 -10.22 -5.94 19.82
C LEU A 257 -11.71 -6.21 19.83
N CYS A 258 -12.52 -5.16 19.80
CA CYS A 258 -13.97 -5.26 19.79
C CYS A 258 -14.53 -4.79 18.45
N ALA A 259 -15.18 -5.69 17.70
CA ALA A 259 -16.10 -5.28 16.65
C ALA A 259 -17.42 -4.86 17.33
N ILE A 260 -17.81 -3.59 17.19
CA ILE A 260 -19.02 -3.07 17.80
C ILE A 260 -20.10 -2.97 16.73
N LYS A 261 -21.23 -3.66 16.94
CA LYS A 261 -22.43 -3.53 16.08
C LYS A 261 -23.56 -2.94 16.91
N VAL A 262 -24.01 -1.76 16.50
CA VAL A 262 -25.07 -1.03 17.20
C VAL A 262 -26.41 -1.31 16.55
N PHE A 263 -27.36 -1.83 17.32
CA PHE A 263 -28.71 -2.18 16.91
C PHE A 263 -29.65 -1.08 17.38
N ARG A 264 -30.19 -0.30 16.44
CA ARG A 264 -31.01 0.89 16.72
C ARG A 264 -32.31 0.90 15.91
N ARG A 265 -33.30 1.70 16.32
CA ARG A 265 -34.48 1.95 15.48
C ARG A 265 -34.15 2.95 14.35
N PRO A 266 -34.94 2.99 13.27
CA PRO A 266 -34.69 3.88 12.13
C PRO A 266 -34.54 5.36 12.51
N ASN A 267 -35.30 5.83 13.51
CA ASN A 267 -35.37 7.23 13.94
C ASN A 267 -34.44 7.55 15.12
N ASP A 268 -33.71 6.56 15.65
CA ASP A 268 -32.78 6.76 16.76
C ASP A 268 -31.47 7.40 16.28
N PRO A 269 -30.70 8.05 17.18
CA PRO A 269 -29.39 8.62 16.85
C PRO A 269 -28.45 7.60 16.20
N VAL A 270 -27.75 8.02 15.15
CA VAL A 270 -26.76 7.21 14.44
C VAL A 270 -25.44 7.22 15.20
N TRP A 271 -24.86 6.04 15.42
CA TRP A 271 -23.53 5.88 16.00
C TRP A 271 -22.47 5.75 14.90
N SER A 272 -22.73 4.92 13.90
CA SER A 272 -21.85 4.63 12.77
C SER A 272 -22.63 4.38 11.48
N THR A 273 -21.90 4.31 10.36
CA THR A 273 -22.44 3.88 9.06
C THR A 273 -22.87 2.42 9.04
N ASP A 274 -22.33 1.60 9.95
CA ASP A 274 -22.53 0.15 10.00
C ASP A 274 -23.56 -0.26 11.07
N ASP A 275 -24.32 0.71 11.58
CA ASP A 275 -25.42 0.48 12.50
C ASP A 275 -26.47 -0.44 11.87
N VAL A 276 -26.93 -1.44 12.62
CA VAL A 276 -27.99 -2.35 12.22
C VAL A 276 -29.34 -1.73 12.56
N ILE A 277 -30.15 -1.46 11.55
CA ILE A 277 -31.50 -0.92 11.73
C ILE A 277 -32.45 -2.07 12.10
N VAL A 278 -32.94 -2.06 13.34
CA VAL A 278 -33.93 -3.02 13.84
C VAL A 278 -35.33 -2.55 13.49
N GLN A 279 -35.99 -3.27 12.59
CA GLN A 279 -37.36 -2.99 12.16
C GLN A 279 -38.34 -3.05 13.33
N SER A 280 -39.38 -2.20 13.31
CA SER A 280 -40.28 -1.98 14.46
C SER A 280 -41.01 -3.23 14.95
N PHE A 281 -41.24 -4.23 14.09
CA PHE A 281 -41.90 -5.49 14.46
C PHE A 281 -40.95 -6.51 15.12
N LEU A 282 -39.64 -6.27 15.09
CA LEU A 282 -38.63 -7.15 15.67
C LEU A 282 -38.14 -6.57 17.00
N GLU A 283 -38.08 -7.41 18.02
CA GLU A 283 -37.45 -7.04 19.29
C GLU A 283 -35.91 -7.06 19.16
N PRO A 284 -35.19 -6.11 19.78
CA PRO A 284 -33.74 -6.04 19.72
C PRO A 284 -33.05 -7.34 20.12
N GLU A 285 -33.55 -8.01 21.16
CA GLU A 285 -33.03 -9.29 21.65
C GLU A 285 -33.07 -10.40 20.60
N HIS A 286 -34.09 -10.42 19.74
CA HIS A 286 -34.18 -11.38 18.65
C HIS A 286 -33.25 -11.04 17.50
N ALA A 287 -33.10 -9.75 17.18
CA ALA A 287 -32.19 -9.29 16.13
C ALA A 287 -30.72 -9.58 16.50
N ILE A 288 -30.34 -9.26 17.73
CA ILE A 288 -29.00 -9.54 18.26
C ILE A 288 -28.78 -11.05 18.39
N GLY A 289 -29.75 -11.79 18.93
CA GLY A 289 -29.68 -13.25 19.02
C GLY A 289 -29.46 -13.91 17.65
N ALA A 290 -30.18 -13.47 16.62
CA ALA A 290 -29.99 -13.95 15.25
C ALA A 290 -28.61 -13.56 14.70
N ALA A 291 -28.12 -12.34 14.98
CA ALA A 291 -26.79 -11.92 14.56
C ALA A 291 -25.68 -12.76 15.21
N ILE A 292 -25.84 -13.13 16.49
CA ILE A 292 -24.94 -14.04 17.21
C ILE A 292 -25.01 -15.44 16.61
N ALA A 293 -26.21 -15.95 16.30
CA ALA A 293 -26.39 -17.27 15.68
C ALA A 293 -25.72 -17.39 14.30
N LEU A 294 -25.59 -16.27 13.58
CA LEU A 294 -24.92 -16.20 12.28
C LEU A 294 -23.38 -16.10 12.39
N MET A 295 -22.82 -15.89 13.58
CA MET A 295 -21.37 -15.89 13.75
C MET A 295 -20.86 -17.32 13.54
N GLU A 296 -19.96 -17.52 12.57
CA GLU A 296 -19.25 -18.79 12.40
C GLU A 296 -18.58 -19.17 13.73
N LYS A 297 -18.69 -20.45 14.14
CA LYS A 297 -18.13 -20.97 15.39
C LYS A 297 -16.62 -20.73 15.45
N ARG A 298 -16.22 -19.60 16.04
CA ARG A 298 -14.84 -19.26 16.35
C ARG A 298 -14.68 -19.33 17.87
N ASN A 299 -14.06 -20.42 18.34
CA ASN A 299 -13.91 -20.73 19.76
C ASN A 299 -13.11 -19.67 20.56
N ASP A 300 -12.46 -18.73 19.87
CA ASP A 300 -11.63 -17.68 20.43
C ASP A 300 -12.32 -16.31 20.50
N VAL A 301 -13.56 -16.15 19.99
CA VAL A 301 -14.28 -14.86 20.01
C VAL A 301 -15.16 -14.73 21.25
N LYS A 302 -14.92 -13.71 22.06
CA LYS A 302 -15.77 -13.34 23.21
C LYS A 302 -16.95 -12.51 22.73
N VAL A 303 -18.16 -12.92 23.05
CA VAL A 303 -19.37 -12.17 22.67
C VAL A 303 -19.89 -11.39 23.87
N TYR A 304 -20.05 -10.08 23.69
CA TYR A 304 -20.63 -9.18 24.66
C TYR A 304 -21.93 -8.59 24.11
N ILE A 305 -22.92 -8.45 24.99
CA ILE A 305 -24.15 -7.72 24.70
C ILE A 305 -24.22 -6.54 25.66
N LEU A 306 -24.27 -5.31 25.14
CA LEU A 306 -24.46 -4.11 25.93
C LEU A 306 -25.93 -3.70 25.87
N CYS A 307 -26.62 -3.78 27.00
CA CYS A 307 -28.01 -3.34 27.15
C CYS A 307 -28.23 -2.62 28.49
N ASP A 308 -29.37 -1.96 28.67
CA ASP A 308 -29.74 -1.41 29.98
C ASP A 308 -30.06 -2.52 31.01
N ASP A 309 -30.01 -2.17 32.30
CA ASP A 309 -30.35 -3.08 33.39
C ASP A 309 -31.77 -3.67 33.25
N GLY A 310 -32.73 -2.87 32.76
CA GLY A 310 -34.10 -3.33 32.54
C GLY A 310 -34.27 -4.31 31.38
N ALA A 311 -33.31 -4.38 30.45
CA ALA A 311 -33.34 -5.28 29.29
C ALA A 311 -32.70 -6.65 29.58
N LYS A 312 -31.91 -6.75 30.65
CA LYS A 312 -31.05 -7.90 30.95
C LYS A 312 -31.78 -9.25 30.99
N GLU A 313 -32.92 -9.32 31.68
CA GLU A 313 -33.70 -10.56 31.80
C GLU A 313 -34.40 -10.94 30.49
N ARG A 314 -34.74 -9.96 29.65
CA ARG A 314 -35.29 -10.22 28.30
C ARG A 314 -34.24 -10.88 27.42
N TYR A 315 -33.01 -10.37 27.42
CA TYR A 315 -31.89 -10.99 26.71
C TYR A 315 -31.59 -12.41 27.22
N LYS A 316 -31.56 -12.64 28.54
CA LYS A 316 -31.36 -14.00 29.09
C LYS A 316 -32.37 -15.01 28.53
N THR A 317 -33.64 -14.63 28.56
CA THR A 317 -34.74 -15.50 28.10
C THR A 317 -34.63 -15.73 26.59
N ALA A 318 -34.53 -14.65 25.81
CA ALA A 318 -34.50 -14.73 24.35
C ALA A 318 -33.27 -15.48 23.82
N LEU A 319 -32.08 -15.27 24.41
CA LEU A 319 -30.87 -15.98 24.00
C LEU A 319 -30.92 -17.46 24.37
N GLY A 320 -31.49 -17.79 25.53
CA GLY A 320 -31.72 -19.17 25.95
C GLY A 320 -32.63 -19.93 24.97
N ASP A 321 -33.65 -19.25 24.45
CA ASP A 321 -34.58 -19.83 23.47
C ASP A 321 -33.96 -19.90 22.06
N LEU A 322 -33.24 -18.86 21.63
CA LEU A 322 -32.75 -18.73 20.24
C LEU A 322 -31.47 -19.51 19.95
N LEU A 323 -30.49 -19.47 20.85
CA LEU A 323 -29.18 -20.07 20.61
C LEU A 323 -29.12 -21.55 21.03
N GLY A 324 -30.17 -22.02 21.71
CA GLY A 324 -30.22 -23.38 22.24
C GLY A 324 -29.04 -23.66 23.17
N GLN A 325 -28.51 -24.89 23.12
CA GLN A 325 -27.53 -25.41 24.07
C GLN A 325 -26.07 -25.35 23.57
N GLU A 326 -25.74 -24.44 22.66
CA GLU A 326 -24.38 -24.35 22.08
C GLU A 326 -23.40 -23.52 22.95
N GLU A 327 -22.13 -23.93 22.99
CA GLU A 327 -21.05 -23.37 23.83
C GLU A 327 -20.51 -22.02 23.32
N THR A 328 -21.38 -21.02 23.11
CA THR A 328 -20.92 -19.64 22.93
C THR A 328 -21.01 -18.91 24.27
N ILE A 329 -19.87 -18.52 24.84
CA ILE A 329 -19.84 -17.74 26.09
C ILE A 329 -20.27 -16.30 25.76
N ILE A 330 -21.48 -15.95 26.17
CA ILE A 330 -22.05 -14.62 25.99
C ILE A 330 -22.07 -13.90 27.33
N THR A 331 -21.47 -12.71 27.36
CA THR A 331 -21.49 -11.85 28.54
C THR A 331 -22.49 -10.73 28.32
N ILE A 332 -23.50 -10.61 29.18
CA ILE A 332 -24.38 -9.45 29.16
C ILE A 332 -23.78 -8.39 30.08
N CYS A 333 -23.49 -7.24 29.48
CA CYS A 333 -22.98 -6.06 30.13
C CYS A 333 -24.09 -5.03 30.22
N THR A 334 -24.26 -4.46 31.40
CA THR A 334 -25.13 -3.31 31.63
C THR A 334 -24.30 -2.16 32.21
N PRO A 335 -24.77 -0.91 32.18
CA PRO A 335 -24.02 0.21 32.76
C PRO A 335 -23.58 -0.07 34.20
N ASN A 336 -24.42 -0.73 35.01
CA ASN A 336 -24.18 -0.96 36.43
C ASN A 336 -23.67 -2.36 36.80
N SER A 337 -23.77 -3.35 35.91
CA SER A 337 -23.41 -4.74 36.25
C SER A 337 -22.80 -5.52 35.07
N ASN A 338 -22.12 -6.63 35.37
CA ASN A 338 -21.74 -7.64 34.39
C ASN A 338 -22.33 -8.97 34.85
N GLU A 339 -22.88 -9.76 33.93
CA GLU A 339 -23.27 -11.14 34.21
C GLU A 339 -22.89 -12.03 33.03
N GLU A 340 -22.07 -13.03 33.31
CA GLU A 340 -21.72 -14.06 32.32
C GLU A 340 -22.84 -15.09 32.26
N ILE A 341 -23.43 -15.27 31.08
CA ILE A 341 -24.31 -16.40 30.83
C ILE A 341 -23.45 -17.48 30.18
N SER A 342 -22.98 -18.40 31.02
CA SER A 342 -22.47 -19.69 30.55
C SER A 342 -23.66 -20.60 30.26
N VAL A 343 -24.04 -20.73 28.99
CA VAL A 343 -24.95 -21.80 28.57
C VAL A 343 -24.16 -23.11 28.65
N LYS A 344 -24.15 -23.72 29.83
CA LYS A 344 -23.40 -24.94 30.13
C LYS A 344 -24.30 -26.16 30.15
N LYS A 345 -23.80 -27.22 29.50
CA LYS A 345 -24.38 -28.55 29.33
C LYS A 345 -24.80 -29.18 30.66
N ARG A 346 -25.96 -29.87 30.69
CA ARG A 346 -26.22 -30.97 31.63
C ARG A 346 -25.81 -32.29 31.02
#